data_AF-A0A3S8VYG7-F1
#
_entry.id   AF-A0A3S8VYG7-F1
#
_cell.length_a   1.000
_cell.length_b   1.000
_cell.length_c   1.000
_cell.angle_alpha   90.00
_cell.angle_beta   90.00
_cell.angle_gamma   90.00
#
_symmetry.space_group_name_H-M   'P 1'
#
loop_
_entity.id
_entity.type
_entity.pdbx_description
1 polymer ?
#
loop_
_entity_poly.entity_id
_entity_poly.type
_entity_poly.pdbx_seq_one_letter_code
_entity_poly.pdbx_strand_id
1 'polypeptide(L)'
;MVHPLSAVGSREEILTRALEVWVIKARQMGWRVEIAEGHMDPAAGLCGRVDVEGIRYVIRCGPRRRGVLLDDSTGRPVPKPILKRTVWAEPVVEEHLLTD
;
A
#
# COMPACT_ATOMS: atom_id res chain seq x y z
N MET A 1 12.86 11.61 -25.52
CA MET A 1 11.99 12.00 -24.40
C MET A 1 11.76 10.74 -23.59
N VAL A 2 12.51 10.56 -22.49
CA VAL A 2 12.52 9.32 -21.71
C VAL A 2 11.42 9.43 -20.67
N HIS A 3 10.43 8.54 -20.70
CA HIS A 3 9.41 8.47 -19.66
C HIS A 3 10.09 8.21 -18.30
N PRO A 4 9.86 9.03 -17.26
CA PRO A 4 10.54 8.90 -15.96
C PRO A 4 10.08 7.68 -15.13
N LEU A 5 9.48 6.68 -15.76
CA LEU A 5 9.07 5.42 -15.13
C LEU A 5 9.89 4.21 -15.61
N SER A 6 10.89 4.39 -16.47
CA SER A 6 11.78 3.31 -16.94
C SER A 6 12.83 2.87 -15.90
N ALA A 7 12.75 3.36 -14.66
CA ALA A 7 13.56 2.91 -13.53
C ALA A 7 12.72 2.49 -12.32
N VAL A 8 11.47 2.09 -12.56
CA VAL A 8 10.63 1.52 -11.50
C VAL A 8 10.82 0.02 -11.54
N GLY A 9 11.32 -0.54 -10.43
CA GLY A 9 11.49 -1.98 -10.26
C GLY A 9 10.23 -2.77 -10.61
N SER A 10 10.36 -4.10 -10.70
CA SER A 10 9.24 -5.00 -10.94
C SER A 10 8.09 -4.70 -9.97
N ARG A 11 6.85 -5.00 -10.36
CA ARG A 11 5.69 -4.78 -9.47
C ARG A 11 5.89 -5.44 -8.10
N GLU A 12 6.58 -6.57 -8.07
CA GLU A 12 6.99 -7.25 -6.85
C GLU A 12 7.98 -6.42 -6.02
N GLU A 13 9.05 -5.88 -6.62
CA GLU A 13 10.01 -5.01 -5.93
C GLU A 13 9.35 -3.77 -5.32
N ILE A 14 8.38 -3.16 -6.04
CA ILE A 14 7.61 -2.03 -5.52
C ILE A 14 6.80 -2.44 -4.28
N LEU A 15 6.20 -3.64 -4.29
CA LEU A 15 5.36 -4.13 -3.20
C LEU A 15 6.18 -4.54 -1.98
N THR A 16 7.32 -5.21 -2.20
CA THR A 16 8.30 -5.48 -1.15
C THR A 16 8.75 -4.17 -0.50
N ARG A 17 9.12 -3.17 -1.30
CA ARG A 17 9.53 -1.87 -0.77
C ARG A 17 8.41 -1.15 -0.02
N ALA A 18 7.17 -1.28 -0.50
CA ALA A 18 5.99 -0.73 0.17
C ALA A 18 5.78 -1.35 1.55
N LEU A 19 5.93 -2.68 1.68
CA LEU A 19 5.88 -3.39 2.97
C LEU A 19 6.95 -2.88 3.92
N GLU A 20 8.21 -2.84 3.48
CA GLU A 20 9.34 -2.37 4.29
C GLU A 20 9.12 -0.97 4.83
N VAL A 21 8.75 -0.03 3.95
CA VAL A 21 8.53 1.37 4.33
C VAL A 21 7.38 1.49 5.32
N TRP A 22 6.30 0.73 5.14
CA TRP A 22 5.18 0.72 6.06
C TRP A 22 5.61 0.23 7.45
N VAL A 23 6.34 -0.89 7.53
CA VAL A 23 6.84 -1.47 8.79
C VAL A 23 7.78 -0.48 9.50
N ILE A 24 8.71 0.13 8.77
CA ILE A 24 9.62 1.15 9.33
C ILE A 24 8.82 2.30 9.93
N LYS A 25 7.81 2.80 9.21
CA LYS A 25 6.97 3.92 9.68
C LYS A 25 6.12 3.56 10.88
N ALA A 26 5.53 2.38 10.91
CA ALA A 26 4.77 1.90 12.06
C ALA A 26 5.66 1.77 13.31
N ARG A 27 6.85 1.18 13.16
CA ARG A 27 7.85 1.09 14.24
C ARG A 27 8.32 2.46 14.73
N GLN A 28 8.53 3.42 13.83
CA GLN A 28 8.87 4.81 14.18
C GLN A 28 7.78 5.50 15.01
N MET A 29 6.53 5.04 14.92
CA MET A 29 5.40 5.55 15.70
C MET A 29 5.20 4.77 17.01
N GLY A 30 6.11 3.85 17.36
CA GLY A 30 6.10 3.12 18.63
C GLY A 30 5.37 1.77 18.61
N TRP A 31 4.85 1.34 17.46
CA TRP A 31 4.17 0.04 17.36
C TRP A 31 5.18 -1.11 17.26
N ARG A 32 4.93 -2.20 17.99
CA ARG A 32 5.61 -3.47 17.78
C ARG A 32 5.04 -4.14 16.54
N VAL A 33 5.88 -4.28 15.53
CA VAL A 33 5.51 -4.87 14.24
C VAL A 33 6.49 -5.96 13.86
N GLU A 34 5.98 -7.14 13.55
CA GLU A 34 6.72 -8.29 13.04
C GLU A 34 6.24 -8.62 11.63
N ILE A 35 7.15 -8.94 10.72
CA ILE A 35 6.77 -9.42 9.38
C ILE A 35 6.36 -10.87 9.54
N ALA A 36 5.14 -11.19 9.15
CA ALA A 36 4.61 -12.55 9.20
C ALA A 36 4.87 -13.24 7.86
N GLU A 37 5.11 -14.55 7.90
CA GLU A 37 5.18 -15.36 6.68
C GLU A 37 3.85 -15.31 5.91
N GLY A 38 3.95 -15.23 4.59
CA GLY A 38 2.78 -15.16 3.74
C GLY A 38 3.12 -14.89 2.29
N HIS A 39 2.18 -15.22 1.41
CA HIS A 39 2.29 -14.97 -0.01
C HIS A 39 2.07 -13.48 -0.33
N MET A 40 2.91 -12.92 -1.19
CA MET A 40 2.65 -11.66 -1.89
C MET A 40 1.82 -11.94 -3.14
N ASP A 41 0.77 -11.16 -3.37
CA ASP A 41 0.00 -11.22 -4.60
C ASP A 41 0.07 -9.85 -5.30
N PRO A 42 0.99 -9.69 -6.27
CA PRO A 42 1.12 -8.45 -6.99
C PRO A 42 -0.15 -8.03 -7.73
N ALA A 43 -0.91 -8.98 -8.28
CA ALA A 43 -2.13 -8.71 -9.02
C ALA A 43 -3.20 -8.09 -8.12
N ALA A 44 -3.39 -8.65 -6.92
CA ALA A 44 -4.29 -8.12 -5.89
C ALA A 44 -3.74 -6.90 -5.12
N GLY A 45 -2.49 -6.51 -5.36
CA GLY A 45 -1.83 -5.43 -4.63
C GLY A 45 -1.52 -5.78 -3.16
N LEU A 46 -1.40 -7.07 -2.86
CA LEU A 46 -0.99 -7.58 -1.56
C LEU A 46 0.53 -7.49 -1.43
N CYS A 47 1.01 -6.66 -0.50
CA CYS A 47 2.43 -6.46 -0.22
C CYS A 47 3.00 -7.53 0.72
N GLY A 48 2.16 -8.13 1.57
CA GLY A 48 2.59 -9.10 2.59
C GLY A 48 1.72 -9.03 3.83
N ARG A 49 2.16 -9.72 4.90
CA ARG A 49 1.46 -9.78 6.18
C ARG A 49 2.37 -9.27 7.30
N VAL A 50 1.76 -8.69 8.31
CA VAL A 50 2.44 -8.26 9.53
C VAL A 50 1.60 -8.60 10.74
N ASP A 51 2.26 -8.83 11.86
CA ASP A 51 1.62 -8.86 13.17
C ASP A 51 1.94 -7.54 13.88
N VAL A 52 0.90 -6.83 14.31
CA VAL A 52 0.97 -5.57 15.06
C VAL A 52 0.39 -5.82 16.43
N GLU A 53 1.22 -5.77 17.48
CA GLU A 53 0.82 -6.05 18.87
C GLU A 53 0.03 -7.37 19.02
N GLY A 54 0.41 -8.41 18.28
CA GLY A 54 -0.24 -9.72 18.30
C GLY A 54 -1.49 -9.87 17.43
N ILE A 55 -1.88 -8.82 16.69
CA ILE A 55 -3.00 -8.87 15.74
C ILE A 55 -2.46 -8.92 14.31
N ARG A 56 -3.00 -9.84 13.49
CA ARG A 56 -2.56 -10.03 12.10
C ARG A 56 -3.22 -9.05 11.14
N TYR A 57 -2.42 -8.48 10.25
CA TYR A 57 -2.86 -7.59 9.18
C TYR A 57 -2.29 -8.01 7.83
N VAL A 58 -3.06 -7.76 6.77
CA VAL A 58 -2.53 -7.71 5.41
C VAL A 58 -2.13 -6.28 5.07
N ILE A 59 -0.95 -6.12 4.48
CA ILE A 59 -0.50 -4.84 3.95
C ILE A 59 -0.84 -4.79 2.47
N ARG A 60 -1.57 -3.75 2.06
CA ARG A 60 -2.02 -3.54 0.68
C ARG A 60 -1.43 -2.27 0.08
N CYS A 61 -1.25 -2.28 -1.23
CA CYS A 61 -0.84 -1.11 -2.00
C CYS A 61 -1.73 -0.93 -3.24
N GLY A 62 -2.34 0.25 -3.35
CA GLY A 62 -3.37 0.53 -4.36
C GLY A 62 -3.94 1.94 -4.27
N PRO A 63 -4.85 2.31 -5.18
CA PRO A 63 -5.46 3.64 -5.23
C PRO A 63 -6.51 3.82 -4.12
N ARG A 64 -6.14 4.48 -3.03
CA ARG A 64 -7.04 4.69 -1.87
C ARG A 64 -7.00 6.11 -1.30
N ARG A 65 -5.89 6.83 -1.48
CA ARG A 65 -5.73 8.18 -0.94
C ARG A 65 -6.29 9.22 -1.91
N ARG A 66 -7.25 10.03 -1.47
CA ARG A 66 -7.73 11.18 -2.27
C ARG A 66 -6.60 12.18 -2.51
N GLY A 67 -6.50 12.67 -3.74
CA GLY A 67 -5.57 13.71 -4.11
C GLY A 67 -6.07 14.51 -5.30
N VAL A 68 -5.27 15.49 -5.70
CA VAL A 68 -5.52 16.31 -6.88
C VAL A 68 -4.40 16.07 -7.89
N LEU A 69 -4.78 15.93 -9.16
CA LEU A 69 -3.91 15.98 -10.32
C LEU A 69 -4.26 17.23 -11.12
N LEU A 70 -3.26 17.99 -11.57
CA LEU A 70 -3.48 19.10 -12.49
C LEU A 70 -3.49 18.53 -13.91
N ASP A 71 -4.60 18.69 -14.61
CA ASP A 71 -4.77 18.31 -16.01
C ASP A 71 -4.61 19.55 -16.89
N ASP A 72 -3.60 19.54 -17.75
CA ASP A 72 -3.24 20.63 -18.66
C ASP A 72 -3.59 20.32 -20.13
N SER A 73 -4.35 19.25 -20.41
CA SER A 73 -4.74 18.84 -21.78
C SER A 73 -5.52 19.91 -22.57
N THR A 74 -6.06 20.91 -21.87
CA THR A 74 -6.79 22.06 -22.45
C THR A 74 -5.91 23.31 -22.63
N GLY A 75 -4.61 23.23 -22.36
CA GLY A 75 -3.67 24.35 -22.38
C GLY A 75 -3.72 25.23 -21.12
N ARG A 76 -4.56 24.89 -20.14
CA ARG A 76 -4.60 25.50 -18.80
C ARG A 76 -4.66 24.40 -17.74
N PRO A 77 -3.93 24.51 -16.62
CA PRO A 77 -3.98 23.51 -15.55
C PRO A 77 -5.34 23.56 -14.83
N VAL A 78 -6.08 22.47 -14.92
CA VAL A 78 -7.38 22.28 -14.26
C VAL A 78 -7.23 21.22 -13.16
N PRO A 79 -7.57 21.52 -11.89
CA PRO A 79 -7.57 20.54 -10.81
C PRO A 79 -8.60 19.43 -11.04
N LYS A 80 -8.16 18.16 -11.02
CA LYS A 80 -9.02 16.98 -11.07
C LYS A 80 -8.83 16.09 -9.85
N PRO A 81 -9.91 15.66 -9.18
CA PRO A 81 -9.81 14.70 -8.08
C PRO A 81 -9.38 13.34 -8.61
N ILE A 82 -8.40 12.73 -7.94
CA ILE A 82 -7.90 11.38 -8.25
C ILE A 82 -7.71 10.55 -7.00
N LEU A 83 -7.62 9.24 -7.16
CA LEU A 83 -7.09 8.33 -6.15
C LEU A 83 -5.60 8.10 -6.40
N LYS A 84 -4.77 8.55 -5.47
CA LYS A 84 -3.34 8.26 -5.45
C LYS A 84 -3.09 6.89 -4.81
N ARG A 85 -2.06 6.21 -5.32
CA ARG A 85 -1.54 4.99 -4.70
C ARG A 85 -1.05 5.27 -3.28
N THR A 86 -1.37 4.38 -2.37
CA THR A 86 -0.97 4.43 -0.96
C THR A 86 -0.86 3.02 -0.41
N VAL A 87 -0.29 2.89 0.77
CA VAL A 87 -0.11 1.63 1.49
C VAL A 87 -0.93 1.68 2.77
N TRP A 88 -1.67 0.63 3.07
CA TRP A 88 -2.50 0.55 4.28
C TRP A 88 -2.53 -0.88 4.82
N ALA A 89 -2.89 -1.01 6.10
CA ALA A 89 -3.12 -2.29 6.75
C ALA A 89 -4.62 -2.58 6.82
N GLU A 90 -5.02 -3.83 6.60
CA GLU A 90 -6.37 -4.33 6.87
C GLU A 90 -6.26 -5.51 7.83
N PRO A 91 -7.08 -5.56 8.90
CA PRO A 91 -7.02 -6.68 9.84
C PRO A 91 -7.44 -7.97 9.13
N VAL A 92 -6.75 -9.06 9.46
CA VAL A 92 -7.22 -10.40 9.09
C VAL A 92 -8.23 -10.80 10.16
N VAL A 93 -9.51 -10.79 9.77
CA VAL A 93 -10.60 -11.21 10.64
C VAL A 93 -10.91 -12.67 10.33
N GLU A 94 -10.83 -13.55 11.33
CA GLU A 94 -11.26 -14.93 11.18
C GLU A 94 -12.79 -14.98 11.16
N GLU A 95 -13.38 -15.67 10.19
CA GLU A 95 -14.84 -15.63 9.93
C GLU A 95 -15.71 -16.05 11.13
N HIS A 96 -15.17 -16.88 12.03
CA HIS A 96 -15.87 -17.29 13.25
C HIS A 96 -16.01 -16.19 14.31
N LEU A 97 -15.34 -15.04 14.13
CA LEU A 97 -15.51 -13.83 14.95
C LEU A 97 -16.60 -12.90 14.40
N LEU A 98 -17.18 -13.22 13.24
CA LEU A 98 -18.20 -12.42 12.54
C LEU A 98 -19.61 -13.02 12.61
N THR A 99 -19.77 -14.14 13.32
CA THR A 99 -21.07 -14.81 13.51
C THR A 99 -21.42 -14.79 14.99
N ASP A 100 -22.44 -14.01 15.34
CA ASP A 100 -23.17 -14.07 16.63
C ASP A 100 -24.14 -15.26 16.66
#